data_AF-A0AAN4JAW9-F1
#
_entry.id   AF-A0AAN4JAW9-F1
#
_cell.length_a   1.000
_cell.length_b   1.000
_cell.length_c   1.000
_cell.angle_alpha   90.00
_cell.angle_beta   90.00
_cell.angle_gamma   90.00
#
_symmetry.space_group_name_H-M   'P 1'
#
loop_
_entity.id
_entity.type
_entity.pdbx_description
1 polymer ?
#
loop_
_entity_poly.entity_id
_entity_poly.type
_entity_poly.pdbx_seq_one_letter_code
_entity_poly.pdbx_strand_id
1 'polypeptide(L)'
;MFARGSNVIKLQQLLNKNKAFPKLAEDGIFGKDTYNAVKIFQRHNGLKDDGVVGPQTWRKLGVQDTFINASSAGPSTSSPTSPPVGSNDTVPETSEGFCFPFPKIPEKLWTNGGRQFGASRKAKDGSARKHAGCDLIFPFGTPIYAVADGVLVREPYPFYSGTYAVEIRHGNLLLRYGEIANGSYTGGASVKKGQIIAKVGRLQSGSSMLHLEIYTNSASSASLTTRVGDFRRRSDITNPAPYLNEWKNNLPKP
;
A
#
# COMPACT_ATOMS: atom_id res chain seq x y z
N MET A 1 7.37 15.98 -3.58
CA MET A 1 8.61 15.37 -3.05
C MET A 1 8.81 14.08 -3.79
N PHE A 2 9.90 13.97 -4.54
CA PHE A 2 10.20 12.84 -5.42
C PHE A 2 10.62 11.61 -4.60
N ALA A 3 10.21 10.40 -4.99
CA ALA A 3 10.69 9.17 -4.36
C ALA A 3 12.22 9.10 -4.49
N ARG A 4 12.94 8.61 -3.46
CA ARG A 4 14.40 8.52 -3.50
C ARG A 4 14.93 7.19 -2.96
N GLY A 5 16.10 6.77 -3.40
CA GLY A 5 16.84 5.62 -2.86
C GLY A 5 17.30 4.60 -3.90
N SER A 6 17.90 3.50 -3.45
CA SER A 6 18.50 2.44 -4.29
C SER A 6 17.53 1.82 -5.30
N ASN A 7 16.24 1.73 -4.96
CA ASN A 7 15.21 1.24 -5.89
C ASN A 7 14.96 2.21 -7.05
N VAL A 8 15.12 3.51 -6.82
CA VAL A 8 15.04 4.52 -7.88
C VAL A 8 16.29 4.50 -8.75
N ILE A 9 17.47 4.28 -8.16
CA ILE A 9 18.71 4.07 -8.91
C ILE A 9 18.55 2.86 -9.84
N LYS A 10 18.07 1.73 -9.30
CA LYS A 10 17.82 0.51 -10.07
C LYS A 10 16.80 0.72 -11.20
N LEU A 11 15.74 1.47 -10.93
CA LEU A 11 14.78 1.88 -11.96
C LEU A 11 15.44 2.72 -13.06
N GLN A 12 16.18 3.76 -12.69
CA GLN A 12 16.87 4.66 -13.63
C GLN A 12 17.87 3.89 -14.49
N GLN A 13 18.62 2.95 -13.89
CA GLN A 13 19.51 2.02 -14.58
C GLN A 13 18.77 1.15 -15.60
N LEU A 14 17.64 0.55 -15.20
CA LEU A 14 16.86 -0.30 -16.09
C LEU A 14 16.19 0.50 -17.20
N LEU A 15 15.72 1.72 -16.93
CA LEU A 15 15.19 2.64 -17.95
C LEU A 15 16.29 3.05 -18.94
N ASN A 16 17.49 3.41 -18.46
CA ASN A 16 18.65 3.70 -19.30
C ASN A 16 19.07 2.50 -20.16
N LYS A 17 19.08 1.29 -19.57
CA LYS A 17 19.34 0.02 -20.29
C LYS A 17 18.29 -0.23 -21.38
N ASN A 18 17.04 0.16 -21.13
CA ASN A 18 15.94 0.13 -22.10
C ASN A 18 15.88 1.39 -22.99
N LYS A 19 17.00 2.11 -23.13
CA LYS A 19 17.18 3.26 -24.04
C LYS A 19 16.24 4.44 -23.73
N ALA A 20 16.01 4.75 -22.46
CA ALA A 20 15.28 5.95 -22.06
C ALA A 20 15.90 7.22 -22.70
N PHE A 21 15.03 8.11 -23.19
CA PHE A 21 15.42 9.37 -23.82
C PHE A 21 14.61 10.54 -23.22
N PRO A 22 15.26 11.60 -22.71
CA PRO A 22 16.72 11.74 -22.52
C PRO A 22 17.27 10.72 -21.51
N LYS A 23 18.59 10.47 -21.56
CA LYS A 23 19.26 9.56 -20.60
C LYS A 23 19.10 10.11 -19.18
N LEU A 24 18.71 9.26 -18.24
CA LEU A 24 18.48 9.63 -16.84
C LEU A 24 19.78 9.67 -16.04
N ALA A 25 19.89 10.60 -15.09
CA ALA A 25 20.85 10.51 -14.01
C ALA A 25 20.45 9.36 -13.07
N GLU A 26 21.39 8.51 -12.67
CA GLU A 26 21.19 7.40 -11.74
C GLU A 26 21.41 7.88 -10.28
N ASP A 27 20.83 9.04 -9.98
CA ASP A 27 20.99 9.78 -8.73
C ASP A 27 20.07 9.27 -7.61
N GLY A 28 19.21 8.30 -7.94
CA GLY A 28 18.23 7.76 -7.03
C GLY A 28 17.14 8.74 -6.69
N ILE A 29 16.87 9.74 -7.54
CA ILE A 29 15.79 10.72 -7.37
C ILE A 29 14.75 10.53 -8.47
N PHE A 30 13.54 10.17 -8.08
CA PHE A 30 12.42 9.96 -9.00
C PHE A 30 11.85 11.32 -9.40
N GLY A 31 12.63 12.10 -10.13
CA GLY A 31 12.29 13.45 -10.58
C GLY A 31 11.32 13.45 -11.75
N LYS A 32 11.04 14.65 -12.27
CA LYS A 32 10.23 14.86 -13.48
C LYS A 32 10.73 14.02 -14.66
N ASP A 33 12.04 13.91 -14.82
CA ASP A 33 12.64 13.17 -15.93
C ASP A 33 12.46 11.66 -15.77
N THR A 34 12.61 11.14 -14.55
CA THR A 34 12.35 9.72 -14.26
C THR A 34 10.86 9.38 -14.46
N TYR A 35 9.94 10.24 -14.01
CA TYR A 35 8.51 10.08 -14.25
C TYR A 35 8.17 10.06 -15.74
N ASN A 36 8.71 10.99 -16.53
CA ASN A 36 8.50 11.06 -17.97
C ASN A 36 9.06 9.81 -18.67
N ALA A 37 10.25 9.35 -18.27
CA ALA A 37 10.86 8.15 -18.81
C ALA A 37 10.04 6.88 -18.49
N VAL A 38 9.46 6.76 -17.29
CA VAL A 38 8.54 5.66 -16.96
C VAL A 38 7.31 5.70 -17.86
N LYS A 39 6.69 6.87 -18.06
CA LYS A 39 5.52 7.00 -18.95
C LYS A 39 5.82 6.63 -20.39
N ILE A 40 6.96 7.08 -20.92
CA ILE A 40 7.42 6.75 -22.27
C ILE A 40 7.65 5.25 -22.37
N PHE A 41 8.37 4.66 -21.42
CA PHE A 41 8.62 3.23 -21.37
C PHE A 41 7.33 2.41 -21.33
N GLN A 42 6.39 2.81 -20.46
CA GLN A 42 5.07 2.18 -20.36
C GLN A 42 4.32 2.22 -21.68
N ARG A 43 4.22 3.40 -22.31
CA ARG A 43 3.56 3.58 -23.61
C ARG A 43 4.19 2.71 -24.70
N HIS A 44 5.52 2.67 -24.78
CA HIS A 44 6.24 1.84 -25.75
C HIS A 44 6.06 0.34 -25.53
N ASN A 45 5.77 -0.09 -24.29
CA ASN A 45 5.62 -1.49 -23.92
C ASN A 45 4.16 -1.95 -23.82
N GLY A 46 3.21 -1.14 -24.30
CA GLY A 46 1.78 -1.45 -24.26
C GLY A 46 1.19 -1.46 -22.85
N LEU A 47 1.84 -0.76 -21.92
CA LEU A 47 1.36 -0.55 -20.55
C LEU A 47 0.62 0.79 -20.47
N LYS A 48 -0.19 0.94 -19.42
CA LYS A 48 -0.79 2.23 -19.07
C LYS A 48 0.31 3.23 -18.70
N ASP A 49 0.33 4.39 -19.35
CA ASP A 49 1.36 5.44 -19.24
C ASP A 49 1.09 6.43 -18.09
N ASP A 50 0.80 5.90 -16.91
CA ASP A 50 0.49 6.70 -15.72
C ASP A 50 1.72 7.15 -14.93
N GLY A 51 2.90 6.64 -15.27
CA GLY A 51 4.17 6.94 -14.62
C GLY A 51 4.35 6.20 -13.29
N VAL A 52 3.52 5.19 -13.03
CA VAL A 52 3.55 4.35 -11.82
C VAL A 52 4.27 3.04 -12.12
N VAL A 53 5.39 2.79 -11.45
CA VAL A 53 6.19 1.57 -11.66
C VAL A 53 5.63 0.39 -10.84
N GLY A 54 4.56 -0.22 -11.34
CA GLY A 54 4.00 -1.47 -10.81
C GLY A 54 4.69 -2.74 -11.35
N PRO A 55 4.25 -3.94 -10.92
CA PRO A 55 4.87 -5.23 -11.29
C PRO A 55 5.00 -5.47 -12.80
N GLN A 56 3.99 -5.05 -13.58
CA GLN A 56 4.04 -5.18 -15.04
C GLN A 56 5.14 -4.31 -15.66
N THR A 57 5.36 -3.11 -15.10
CA THR A 57 6.45 -2.22 -15.51
C THR A 57 7.81 -2.85 -15.17
N TRP A 58 7.98 -3.42 -13.97
CA TRP A 58 9.21 -4.10 -13.56
C TRP A 58 9.54 -5.33 -14.41
N ARG A 59 8.53 -6.15 -14.71
CA ARG A 59 8.68 -7.33 -15.58
C ARG A 59 9.11 -6.92 -16.98
N LYS A 60 8.51 -5.87 -17.54
CA LYS A 60 8.90 -5.32 -18.85
C LYS A 60 10.31 -4.72 -18.84
N LEU A 61 10.77 -4.18 -17.70
CA LEU A 61 12.13 -3.67 -17.54
C LEU A 61 13.20 -4.79 -17.46
N GLY A 62 12.80 -6.06 -17.46
CA GLY A 62 13.72 -7.21 -17.47
C GLY A 62 14.11 -7.70 -16.08
N VAL A 63 13.36 -7.32 -15.04
CA VAL A 63 13.45 -7.97 -13.72
C VAL A 63 12.62 -9.26 -13.81
N GLN A 64 13.29 -10.40 -13.97
CA GLN A 64 12.67 -11.72 -13.88
C GLN A 64 12.79 -12.23 -12.44
N ASP A 65 11.71 -12.81 -11.92
CA ASP A 65 11.66 -13.40 -10.58
C ASP A 65 12.72 -14.51 -10.46
N THR A 66 13.85 -14.23 -9.84
CA THR A 66 14.84 -15.27 -9.48
C THR A 66 14.45 -15.90 -8.15
N PHE A 67 13.56 -16.89 -8.19
CA PHE A 67 13.29 -17.74 -7.03
C PHE A 67 13.02 -19.19 -7.46
N ILE A 68 14.05 -20.04 -7.62
CA ILE A 68 13.97 -21.48 -7.29
C ILE A 68 15.35 -22.03 -6.86
N ASN A 69 15.32 -22.88 -5.83
CA ASN A 69 16.22 -23.99 -5.46
C ASN A 69 17.38 -23.76 -4.47
N ALA A 70 17.10 -24.08 -3.19
CA ALA A 70 17.94 -24.99 -2.41
C ALA A 70 17.12 -25.63 -1.26
N SER A 71 16.48 -26.76 -1.54
CA SER A 71 16.14 -27.76 -0.52
C SER A 71 17.16 -28.89 -0.62
N SER A 72 17.99 -29.08 0.42
CA SER A 72 18.42 -30.40 0.95
C SER A 72 19.56 -30.26 1.96
N ALA A 73 19.30 -30.81 3.16
CA ALA A 73 20.21 -31.32 4.22
C ALA A 73 19.97 -30.70 5.60
N GLY A 74 19.29 -31.45 6.48
CA GLY A 74 19.46 -31.32 7.94
C GLY A 74 20.62 -32.23 8.43
N PRO A 75 20.85 -32.44 9.75
CA PRO A 75 20.08 -31.96 10.91
C PRO A 75 20.93 -31.42 12.11
N SER A 76 20.23 -31.02 13.19
CA SER A 76 20.62 -31.07 14.64
C SER A 76 21.11 -29.79 15.37
N THR A 77 20.27 -29.40 16.35
CA THR A 77 20.54 -29.11 17.78
C THR A 77 20.97 -27.73 18.33
N SER A 78 20.24 -27.39 19.41
CA SER A 78 20.47 -26.48 20.56
C SER A 78 20.29 -24.95 20.41
N SER A 79 19.20 -24.46 20.98
CA SER A 79 19.06 -23.16 21.68
C SER A 79 19.93 -23.12 22.96
N PRO A 80 20.05 -22.02 23.73
CA PRO A 80 19.48 -20.66 23.57
C PRO A 80 20.51 -19.53 23.73
N THR A 81 20.13 -18.28 23.41
CA THR A 81 20.35 -17.01 24.19
C THR A 81 20.08 -15.80 23.28
N SER A 82 19.12 -14.96 23.65
CA SER A 82 18.82 -13.62 23.05
C SER A 82 19.53 -12.52 23.87
N PRO A 83 19.57 -11.24 23.43
CA PRO A 83 19.63 -10.63 22.09
C PRO A 83 20.84 -9.67 21.95
N PRO A 84 21.05 -9.02 20.78
CA PRO A 84 20.83 -7.58 20.81
C PRO A 84 20.10 -7.02 19.58
N VAL A 85 19.49 -5.87 19.82
CA VAL A 85 18.87 -4.91 18.89
C VAL A 85 19.63 -4.83 17.55
N GLY A 86 18.93 -5.07 16.45
CA GLY A 86 19.47 -5.05 15.09
C GLY A 86 18.44 -4.60 14.07
N SER A 87 18.64 -3.38 13.58
CA SER A 87 17.91 -2.70 12.52
C SER A 87 18.01 -3.42 11.17
N ASN A 88 16.88 -3.92 10.66
CA ASN A 88 16.50 -3.91 9.23
C ASN A 88 15.11 -4.55 9.07
N ASP A 89 14.05 -3.75 9.21
CA ASP A 89 12.64 -4.09 8.96
C ASP A 89 12.35 -4.26 7.46
N THR A 90 13.14 -5.10 6.77
CA THR A 90 12.80 -5.55 5.42
C THR A 90 11.83 -6.71 5.59
N VAL A 91 10.54 -6.39 5.75
CA VAL A 91 9.47 -7.39 5.61
C VAL A 91 9.68 -8.06 4.25
N PRO A 92 9.80 -9.41 4.18
CA PRO A 92 9.90 -10.11 2.91
C PRO A 92 8.78 -9.66 1.98
N GLU A 93 9.11 -9.41 0.72
CA GLU A 93 8.11 -9.17 -0.32
C GLU A 93 7.09 -10.33 -0.26
N THR A 94 5.81 -10.00 -0.29
CA THR A 94 4.73 -10.88 0.19
C THR A 94 4.77 -12.23 -0.53
N SER A 95 5.15 -13.30 0.18
CA SER A 95 5.50 -14.60 -0.42
C SER A 95 4.37 -15.27 -1.20
N GLU A 96 3.13 -14.82 -0.97
CA GLU A 96 1.93 -15.32 -1.66
C GLU A 96 1.07 -14.19 -2.26
N GLY A 97 1.67 -13.02 -2.53
CA GLY A 97 0.99 -11.86 -3.07
C GLY A 97 -0.01 -11.21 -2.11
N PHE A 98 -0.96 -10.45 -2.68
CA PHE A 98 -1.98 -9.70 -1.94
C PHE A 98 -3.39 -10.26 -2.18
N CYS A 99 -4.26 -10.19 -1.17
CA CYS A 99 -5.68 -10.52 -1.25
C CYS A 99 -6.55 -9.28 -1.02
N PHE A 100 -7.83 -9.37 -1.39
CA PHE A 100 -8.82 -8.33 -1.09
C PHE A 100 -9.05 -8.24 0.44
N PRO A 101 -9.37 -7.07 1.00
CA PRO A 101 -9.59 -6.94 2.45
C PRO A 101 -10.94 -7.50 2.94
N PHE A 102 -11.73 -8.12 2.07
CA PHE A 102 -13.05 -8.70 2.37
C PHE A 102 -13.29 -9.99 1.58
N PRO A 103 -14.09 -10.94 2.07
CA PRO A 103 -14.39 -12.20 1.38
C PRO A 103 -15.37 -12.05 0.21
N LYS A 104 -15.80 -10.81 -0.09
CA LYS A 104 -16.68 -10.48 -1.23
C LYS A 104 -16.42 -9.05 -1.70
N ILE A 105 -16.90 -8.73 -2.89
CA ILE A 105 -16.81 -7.39 -3.48
C ILE A 105 -18.00 -6.53 -2.98
N PRO A 106 -17.79 -5.26 -2.61
CA PRO A 106 -18.89 -4.37 -2.24
C PRO A 106 -19.79 -4.10 -3.45
N GLU A 107 -21.10 -3.95 -3.22
CA GLU A 107 -22.09 -3.64 -4.27
C GLU A 107 -21.72 -2.35 -5.04
N LYS A 108 -21.14 -1.37 -4.33
CA LYS A 108 -20.69 -0.11 -4.90
C LYS A 108 -19.17 -0.13 -5.06
N LEU A 109 -18.71 -0.13 -6.31
CA LEU A 109 -17.28 -0.12 -6.64
C LEU A 109 -16.60 1.19 -6.20
N TRP A 110 -15.38 1.05 -5.68
CA TRP A 110 -14.52 2.12 -5.16
C TRP A 110 -14.05 3.13 -6.21
N THR A 111 -14.37 2.94 -7.50
CA THR A 111 -13.95 3.81 -8.60
C THR A 111 -14.92 4.95 -8.90
N ASN A 112 -16.08 5.01 -8.25
CA ASN A 112 -17.17 5.91 -8.68
C ASN A 112 -17.72 6.77 -7.54
N GLY A 113 -17.91 8.08 -7.78
CA GLY A 113 -18.55 9.01 -6.84
C GLY A 113 -17.63 9.46 -5.70
N GLY A 114 -18.20 9.82 -4.54
CA GLY A 114 -17.43 10.36 -3.41
C GLY A 114 -16.39 9.42 -2.82
N ARG A 115 -16.56 8.10 -3.00
CA ARG A 115 -15.69 7.06 -2.43
C ARG A 115 -14.36 6.86 -3.13
N GLN A 116 -14.21 7.36 -4.36
CA GLN A 116 -12.98 7.15 -5.13
C GLN A 116 -11.85 8.04 -4.62
N PHE A 117 -10.62 7.58 -4.83
CA PHE A 117 -9.44 8.41 -4.63
C PHE A 117 -9.52 9.66 -5.51
N GLY A 118 -9.15 10.82 -4.97
CA GLY A 118 -9.21 12.08 -5.70
C GLY A 118 -10.61 12.69 -5.81
N ALA A 119 -11.66 12.07 -5.26
CA ALA A 119 -12.97 12.70 -5.18
C ALA A 119 -12.87 14.04 -4.44
N SER A 120 -13.56 15.07 -4.95
CA SER A 120 -13.62 16.37 -4.28
C SER A 120 -14.35 16.24 -2.95
N ARG A 121 -13.75 16.81 -1.90
CA ARG A 121 -14.30 16.86 -0.55
C ARG A 121 -14.19 18.29 -0.03
N LYS A 122 -15.06 18.64 0.91
CA LYS A 122 -14.91 19.84 1.73
C LYS A 122 -14.20 19.48 3.03
N ALA A 123 -13.24 20.30 3.42
CA ALA A 123 -12.60 20.23 4.72
C ALA A 123 -13.48 20.90 5.78
N LYS A 124 -13.14 20.69 7.07
CA LYS A 124 -13.87 21.30 8.19
C LYS A 124 -13.80 22.83 8.17
N ASP A 125 -12.71 23.38 7.65
CA ASP A 125 -12.47 24.81 7.45
C ASP A 125 -13.14 25.36 6.17
N GLY A 126 -13.96 24.57 5.48
CA GLY A 126 -14.64 24.95 4.24
C GLY A 126 -13.79 24.86 2.97
N SER A 127 -12.46 24.71 3.10
CA SER A 127 -11.58 24.61 1.94
C SER A 127 -11.76 23.30 1.17
N ALA A 128 -11.38 23.32 -0.11
CA ALA A 128 -11.37 22.12 -0.93
C ALA A 128 -10.24 21.17 -0.49
N ARG A 129 -10.53 19.88 -0.46
CA ARG A 129 -9.54 18.81 -0.34
C ARG A 129 -9.92 17.65 -1.24
N LYS A 130 -9.01 16.71 -1.40
CA LYS A 130 -9.22 15.48 -2.16
C LYS A 130 -9.34 14.29 -1.22
N HIS A 131 -10.08 13.29 -1.66
CA HIS A 131 -10.24 12.04 -0.95
C HIS A 131 -8.98 11.19 -1.07
N ALA A 132 -8.30 10.92 0.05
CA ALA A 132 -6.96 10.32 0.06
C ALA A 132 -6.94 8.79 0.06
N GLY A 133 -8.08 8.16 -0.21
CA GLY A 133 -8.22 6.72 -0.20
C GLY A 133 -9.40 6.26 -1.05
N CYS A 134 -9.74 4.99 -0.91
CA CYS A 134 -10.93 4.39 -1.46
C CYS A 134 -11.86 3.94 -0.33
N ASP A 135 -13.14 4.31 -0.39
CA ASP A 135 -14.13 3.81 0.58
C ASP A 135 -14.78 2.51 0.04
N LEU A 136 -14.56 1.42 0.76
CA LEU A 136 -15.16 0.11 0.52
C LEU A 136 -16.38 -0.02 1.44
N ILE A 137 -17.58 0.14 0.87
CA ILE A 137 -18.83 0.15 1.65
C ILE A 137 -19.20 -1.25 2.08
N PHE A 138 -19.20 -1.47 3.40
CA PHE A 138 -19.62 -2.69 4.06
C PHE A 138 -20.37 -2.36 5.34
N PRO A 139 -21.31 -3.21 5.79
CA PRO A 139 -22.00 -3.01 7.05
C PRO A 139 -21.05 -2.89 8.24
N PHE A 140 -21.45 -2.09 9.24
CA PHE A 140 -20.80 -2.06 10.54
C PHE A 140 -20.60 -3.47 11.11
N GLY A 141 -19.41 -3.74 11.67
CA GLY A 141 -19.05 -5.04 12.24
C GLY A 141 -18.49 -6.05 11.25
N THR A 142 -18.54 -5.78 9.94
CA THR A 142 -17.96 -6.68 8.91
C THR A 142 -16.46 -6.89 9.17
N PRO A 143 -15.95 -8.14 9.22
CA PRO A 143 -14.53 -8.41 9.38
C PRO A 143 -13.69 -7.84 8.24
N ILE A 144 -12.54 -7.25 8.58
CA ILE A 144 -11.52 -6.73 7.67
C ILE A 144 -10.31 -7.64 7.73
N TYR A 145 -9.81 -8.03 6.58
CA TYR A 145 -8.71 -8.97 6.42
C TYR A 145 -7.41 -8.23 6.06
N ALA A 146 -6.29 -8.67 6.63
CA ALA A 146 -4.96 -8.25 6.20
C ALA A 146 -4.77 -8.65 4.73
N VAL A 147 -4.37 -7.68 3.91
CA VAL A 147 -4.24 -7.91 2.46
C VAL A 147 -3.01 -8.74 2.13
N ALA A 148 -2.03 -8.79 3.04
CA ALA A 148 -0.85 -9.62 2.93
C ALA A 148 -0.24 -9.81 4.32
N ASP A 149 0.85 -10.59 4.39
CA ASP A 149 1.72 -10.59 5.55
C ASP A 149 2.20 -9.16 5.86
N GLY A 150 2.31 -8.82 7.13
CA GLY A 150 2.70 -7.46 7.50
C GLY A 150 3.05 -7.28 8.96
N VAL A 151 3.58 -6.11 9.25
CA VAL A 151 4.01 -5.69 10.58
C VAL A 151 3.24 -4.44 10.96
N LEU A 152 2.67 -4.44 12.17
CA LEU A 152 2.01 -3.29 12.75
C LEU A 152 3.03 -2.15 12.92
N VAL A 153 2.73 -0.98 12.38
CA VAL A 153 3.64 0.18 12.49
C VAL A 153 3.42 0.95 13.79
N ARG A 154 2.18 0.96 14.28
CA ARG A 154 1.79 1.62 15.52
C ARG A 154 0.47 1.05 16.02
N GLU A 155 0.24 1.19 17.32
CA GLU A 155 -1.05 0.86 17.92
C GLU A 155 -2.22 1.61 17.25
N PRO A 156 -3.40 0.99 17.14
CA PRO A 156 -4.60 1.62 16.62
C PRO A 156 -4.93 2.91 17.35
N TYR A 157 -5.45 3.91 16.62
CA TYR A 157 -5.65 5.25 17.16
C TYR A 157 -6.93 5.90 16.63
N PRO A 158 -7.50 6.89 17.36
CA PRO A 158 -8.68 7.61 16.90
C PRO A 158 -8.45 8.27 15.54
N PHE A 159 -9.40 8.10 14.62
CA PHE A 159 -9.27 8.56 13.24
C PHE A 159 -10.34 9.59 12.86
N TYR A 160 -11.46 9.16 12.31
CA TYR A 160 -12.45 10.07 11.72
C TYR A 160 -13.86 9.78 12.24
N SER A 161 -14.55 10.81 12.70
CA SER A 161 -15.98 10.75 13.11
C SER A 161 -16.31 9.55 14.00
N GLY A 162 -15.58 9.40 15.11
CA GLY A 162 -15.81 8.33 16.11
C GLY A 162 -15.24 6.95 15.76
N THR A 163 -14.56 6.81 14.61
CA THR A 163 -13.87 5.57 14.21
C THR A 163 -12.38 5.62 14.48
N TYR A 164 -11.70 4.50 14.26
CA TYR A 164 -10.28 4.29 14.50
C TYR A 164 -9.56 3.93 13.20
N ALA A 165 -8.24 3.93 13.22
CA ALA A 165 -7.41 3.43 12.14
C ALA A 165 -6.27 2.58 12.67
N VAL A 166 -5.79 1.66 11.83
CA VAL A 166 -4.55 0.90 12.05
C VAL A 166 -3.66 0.98 10.82
N GLU A 167 -2.34 1.03 11.05
CA GLU A 167 -1.33 1.17 10.01
C GLU A 167 -0.45 -0.08 9.98
N ILE A 168 -0.43 -0.78 8.84
CA ILE A 168 0.31 -2.03 8.69
C ILE A 168 1.22 -1.92 7.47
N ARG A 169 2.49 -2.25 7.68
CA ARG A 169 3.50 -2.36 6.63
C ARG A 169 3.40 -3.75 5.99
N HIS A 170 3.12 -3.79 4.69
CA HIS A 170 3.08 -4.98 3.86
C HIS A 170 4.18 -4.89 2.81
N GLY A 171 5.38 -5.40 3.13
CA GLY A 171 6.56 -5.24 2.29
C GLY A 171 6.90 -3.77 2.03
N ASN A 172 6.91 -3.38 0.76
CA ASN A 172 7.18 -2.01 0.31
C ASN A 172 5.97 -1.05 0.41
N LEU A 173 4.79 -1.55 0.77
CA LEU A 173 3.59 -0.74 0.97
C LEU A 173 3.32 -0.50 2.45
N LEU A 174 2.88 0.70 2.77
CA LEU A 174 2.23 0.99 4.05
C LEU A 174 0.75 1.24 3.79
N LEU A 175 -0.11 0.47 4.43
CA LEU A 175 -1.55 0.63 4.35
C LEU A 175 -2.07 1.23 5.64
N ARG A 176 -2.98 2.19 5.51
CA ARG A 176 -3.85 2.59 6.61
C ARG A 176 -5.23 2.01 6.37
N TYR A 177 -5.66 1.16 7.29
CA TYR A 177 -7.02 0.67 7.41
C TYR A 177 -7.80 1.65 8.29
N GLY A 178 -8.46 2.61 7.66
CA GLY A 178 -9.30 3.60 8.33
C GLY A 178 -10.72 3.08 8.60
N GLU A 179 -11.44 3.84 9.42
CA GLU A 179 -12.86 3.65 9.69
C GLU A 179 -13.14 2.28 10.32
N ILE A 180 -12.18 1.75 11.08
CA ILE A 180 -12.35 0.53 11.87
C ILE A 180 -13.10 0.82 13.17
N ALA A 181 -13.80 -0.18 13.71
CA ALA A 181 -14.52 -0.08 14.98
C ALA A 181 -13.53 0.06 16.15
N ASN A 182 -13.90 0.87 17.14
CA ASN A 182 -13.10 1.04 18.37
C ASN A 182 -12.84 -0.31 19.04
N GLY A 183 -11.59 -0.57 19.45
CA GLY A 183 -11.19 -1.81 20.11
C GLY A 183 -11.32 -3.07 19.27
N SER A 184 -11.55 -2.96 17.96
CA SER A 184 -11.74 -4.14 17.10
C SER A 184 -10.46 -4.75 16.54
N TYR A 185 -9.30 -4.10 16.74
CA TYR A 185 -8.04 -4.60 16.21
C TYR A 185 -7.61 -5.89 16.92
N THR A 186 -7.36 -6.94 16.15
CA THR A 186 -6.95 -8.27 16.64
C THR A 186 -5.72 -8.80 15.91
N GLY A 187 -5.04 -7.95 15.13
CA GLY A 187 -3.94 -8.38 14.27
C GLY A 187 -2.65 -8.74 15.01
N GLY A 188 -2.41 -8.17 16.20
CA GLY A 188 -1.13 -8.31 16.91
C GLY A 188 0.01 -7.49 16.28
N ALA A 189 1.26 -7.76 16.67
CA ALA A 189 2.42 -7.04 16.13
C ALA A 189 2.75 -7.44 14.67
N SER A 190 2.36 -8.65 14.27
CA SER A 190 2.52 -9.18 12.91
C SER A 190 1.25 -9.87 12.46
N VAL A 191 0.88 -9.69 11.19
CA VAL A 191 -0.32 -10.27 10.61
C VAL A 191 0.04 -11.18 9.43
N LYS A 192 -0.82 -12.15 9.16
CA LYS A 192 -0.76 -13.00 7.96
C LYS A 192 -1.79 -12.58 6.92
N LYS A 193 -1.47 -12.79 5.64
CA LYS A 193 -2.43 -12.60 4.54
C LYS A 193 -3.72 -13.35 4.86
N GLY A 194 -4.87 -12.66 4.75
CA GLY A 194 -6.17 -13.26 5.03
C GLY A 194 -6.45 -13.48 6.53
N GLN A 195 -5.64 -12.94 7.44
CA GLN A 195 -5.99 -12.88 8.85
C GLN A 195 -7.01 -11.77 9.09
N ILE A 196 -8.03 -12.00 9.91
CA ILE A 196 -8.91 -10.93 10.40
C ILE A 196 -8.11 -10.01 11.31
N ILE A 197 -8.04 -8.72 10.94
CA ILE A 197 -7.27 -7.72 11.67
C ILE A 197 -8.16 -6.71 12.40
N ALA A 198 -9.37 -6.45 11.92
CA ALA A 198 -10.28 -5.47 12.49
C ALA A 198 -11.72 -5.72 12.04
N LYS A 199 -12.65 -4.86 12.48
CA LYS A 199 -14.03 -4.82 11.98
C LYS A 199 -14.36 -3.42 11.47
N VAL A 200 -15.24 -3.35 10.46
CA VAL A 200 -15.76 -2.07 9.94
C VAL A 200 -16.46 -1.28 11.05
N GLY A 201 -16.05 -0.03 11.23
CA GLY A 201 -16.61 0.93 12.17
C GLY A 201 -17.85 1.64 11.62
N ARG A 202 -18.49 2.42 12.50
CA ARG A 202 -19.64 3.25 12.16
C ARG A 202 -19.29 4.71 12.37
N LEU A 203 -19.41 5.52 11.32
CA LEU A 203 -19.29 6.97 11.41
C LEU A 203 -20.47 7.54 12.20
N GLN A 204 -20.31 8.71 12.80
CA GLN A 204 -21.42 9.43 13.45
C GLN A 204 -22.54 9.80 12.49
N SER A 205 -22.27 9.91 11.18
CA SER A 205 -23.30 10.08 10.15
C SER A 205 -24.20 8.85 9.95
N GLY A 206 -23.86 7.72 10.58
CA GLY A 206 -24.54 6.44 10.43
C GLY A 206 -23.97 5.53 9.33
N SER A 207 -23.12 6.05 8.43
CA SER A 207 -22.49 5.27 7.35
C SER A 207 -21.41 4.31 7.89
N SER A 208 -21.16 3.20 7.17
CA SER A 208 -20.11 2.21 7.49
C SER A 208 -19.33 1.78 6.23
N MET A 209 -18.00 1.74 6.34
CA MET A 209 -17.05 1.47 5.26
C MET A 209 -15.65 1.18 5.84
N LEU A 210 -14.79 0.52 5.05
CA LEU A 210 -13.34 0.63 5.22
C LEU A 210 -12.82 1.76 4.34
N HIS A 211 -12.15 2.75 4.93
CA HIS A 211 -11.37 3.74 4.18
C HIS A 211 -9.93 3.23 4.02
N LEU A 212 -9.56 2.85 2.81
CA LEU A 212 -8.23 2.31 2.56
C LEU A 212 -7.32 3.39 1.97
N GLU A 213 -6.20 3.66 2.63
CA GLU A 213 -5.12 4.50 2.11
C GLU A 213 -3.88 3.63 1.84
N ILE A 214 -3.15 3.88 0.75
CA ILE A 214 -1.92 3.16 0.38
C ILE A 214 -0.79 4.16 0.17
N TYR A 215 0.38 3.85 0.73
CA TYR A 215 1.58 4.66 0.68
C TYR A 215 2.76 3.85 0.13
N THR A 216 3.52 4.43 -0.80
CA THR A 216 4.60 3.73 -1.52
C THR A 216 5.97 3.81 -0.87
N ASN A 217 6.15 4.63 0.17
CA ASN A 217 7.37 4.68 0.98
C ASN A 217 7.11 4.07 2.37
N SER A 218 7.09 2.74 2.46
CA SER A 218 6.78 2.04 3.72
C SER A 218 7.84 2.17 4.81
N ALA A 219 9.07 2.55 4.45
CA ALA A 219 10.17 2.78 5.37
C ALA A 219 10.06 4.12 6.12
N SER A 220 9.30 5.09 5.59
CA SER A 220 9.14 6.39 6.23
C SER A 220 8.26 6.29 7.48
N SER A 221 8.77 6.80 8.60
CA SER A 221 8.06 6.96 9.87
C SER A 221 7.30 8.29 9.98
N ALA A 222 7.35 9.13 8.94
CA ALA A 222 6.63 10.40 8.95
C ALA A 222 5.12 10.18 9.04
N SER A 223 4.44 11.04 9.82
CA SER A 223 2.98 11.02 9.98
C SER A 223 2.28 10.96 8.62
N LEU A 224 1.37 10.00 8.45
CA LEU A 224 0.65 9.92 7.17
C LEU A 224 -0.35 11.07 7.01
N THR A 225 -0.75 11.72 8.10
CA THR A 225 -1.59 12.93 8.07
C THR A 225 -0.72 14.16 8.25
N THR A 226 -0.55 14.94 7.19
CA THR A 226 0.32 16.14 7.16
C THR A 226 -0.47 17.45 7.17
N ARG A 227 -1.76 17.42 6.79
CA ARG A 227 -2.60 18.62 6.56
C ARG A 227 -2.07 19.57 5.47
N VAL A 228 -1.11 19.11 4.67
CA VAL A 228 -0.55 19.85 3.53
C VAL A 228 -0.98 19.19 2.22
N GLY A 229 -1.16 20.02 1.18
CA GLY A 229 -1.59 19.58 -0.14
C GLY A 229 -3.05 19.11 -0.19
N ASP A 230 -3.51 18.81 -1.40
CA ASP A 230 -4.91 18.49 -1.68
C ASP A 230 -5.42 17.29 -0.87
N PHE A 231 -4.61 16.24 -0.74
CA PHE A 231 -4.97 15.04 0.00
C PHE A 231 -4.82 15.19 1.51
N ARG A 232 -4.10 16.20 2.00
CA ARG A 232 -3.77 16.38 3.42
C ARG A 232 -3.06 15.15 4.02
N ARG A 233 -2.32 14.43 3.17
CA ARG A 233 -1.57 13.21 3.49
C ARG A 233 -0.11 13.36 3.11
N ARG A 234 0.70 12.39 3.55
CA ARG A 234 2.08 12.21 3.10
C ARG A 234 2.13 12.15 1.58
N SER A 235 3.19 12.69 0.99
CA SER A 235 3.26 12.94 -0.46
C SER A 235 3.35 11.68 -1.32
N ASP A 236 3.67 10.54 -0.72
CA ASP A 236 3.73 9.21 -1.34
C ASP A 236 2.40 8.46 -1.26
N ILE A 237 1.31 9.14 -0.86
CA ILE A 237 -0.04 8.59 -1.00
C ILE A 237 -0.30 8.25 -2.47
N THR A 238 -0.85 7.06 -2.72
CA THR A 238 -1.21 6.60 -4.06
C THR A 238 -2.66 6.15 -4.13
N ASN A 239 -3.22 6.15 -5.34
CA ASN A 239 -4.57 5.67 -5.60
C ASN A 239 -4.67 4.17 -5.27
N PRO A 240 -5.56 3.74 -4.35
CA PRO A 240 -5.76 2.33 -4.03
C PRO A 240 -6.49 1.54 -5.13
N ALA A 241 -7.19 2.19 -6.05
CA ALA A 241 -8.06 1.53 -7.01
C ALA A 241 -7.37 0.48 -7.92
N PRO A 242 -6.15 0.72 -8.45
CA PRO A 242 -5.42 -0.29 -9.22
C PRO A 242 -5.11 -1.54 -8.40
N TYR A 243 -4.69 -1.38 -7.14
CA TYR A 243 -4.41 -2.48 -6.21
C TYR A 243 -5.68 -3.28 -5.93
N LEU A 244 -6.78 -2.60 -5.58
CA LEU A 244 -8.07 -3.23 -5.33
C LEU A 244 -8.61 -3.98 -6.57
N ASN A 245 -8.34 -3.49 -7.78
CA ASN A 245 -8.71 -4.16 -9.03
C ASN A 245 -7.93 -5.45 -9.30
N GLU A 246 -6.72 -5.57 -8.76
CA GLU A 246 -5.93 -6.80 -8.79
C GLU A 246 -6.38 -7.74 -7.67
N TRP A 247 -6.44 -7.21 -6.45
CA TRP A 247 -6.73 -7.97 -5.23
C TRP A 247 -8.13 -8.58 -5.22
N LYS A 248 -9.12 -7.97 -5.89
CA LYS A 248 -10.49 -8.50 -6.00
C LYS A 248 -10.55 -9.91 -6.62
N ASN A 249 -9.52 -10.33 -7.35
CA ASN A 249 -9.42 -11.66 -7.94
C ASN A 249 -8.85 -12.70 -6.96
N ASN A 250 -8.43 -12.27 -5.76
CA ASN A 250 -7.89 -13.11 -4.70
C ASN A 250 -8.59 -12.78 -3.38
N LEU A 251 -9.74 -13.41 -3.14
CA LEU A 251 -10.52 -13.17 -1.94
C LEU A 251 -10.01 -14.02 -0.76
N PRO A 252 -9.93 -13.45 0.46
CA PRO A 252 -9.61 -14.21 1.66
C PRO A 252 -10.72 -15.24 1.91
N LYS A 253 -10.32 -16.41 2.41
CA LYS A 253 -11.26 -17.44 2.85
C LYS A 253 -11.67 -17.14 4.29
N PRO A 254 -12.99 -17.10 4.60
CA PRO A 254 -13.48 -16.86 5.96
C PRO A 254 -13.20 -18.03 6.90
#